data_AF-A0A2V5M9B2-F1
#
_entry.id   AF-A0A2V5M9B2-F1
#
_cell.length_a   1.000
_cell.length_b   1.000
_cell.length_c   1.000
_cell.angle_alpha   90.00
_cell.angle_beta   90.00
_cell.angle_gamma   90.00
#
_symmetry.space_group_name_H-M   'P 1'
#
loop_
_entity.id
_entity.type
_entity.pdbx_description
1 polymer ?
#
loop_
_entity_poly.entity_id
_entity_poly.type
_entity_poly.pdbx_seq_one_letter_code
_entity_poly.pdbx_strand_id
1 'polypeptide(L)' 'MTSHDVVALARRKLGTKKIGHCGTLDPIATGLLLLTVGRGT' A
#
# COMPACT_ATOMS: atom_id res chain seq x y z
N MET A 1 9.61 0.80 7.72
CA MET A 1 8.47 1.17 6.85
C MET A 1 7.67 -0.10 6.62
N THR A 2 6.44 -0.15 7.11
CA THR A 2 5.55 -1.31 6.98
C THR A 2 4.75 -1.22 5.67
N SER A 3 4.11 -2.33 5.28
CA SER A 3 3.17 -2.33 4.15
C SER A 3 2.03 -1.32 4.34
N HIS A 4 1.61 -1.07 5.59
CA HIS A 4 0.61 -0.05 5.93
C HIS A 4 1.12 1.39 5.75
N ASP A 5 2.40 1.64 6.04
CA ASP A 5 3.01 2.96 5.83
C ASP A 5 3.04 3.32 4.34
N VAL A 6 3.30 2.33 3.47
CA VAL A 6 3.27 2.49 2.01
C VAL A 6 1.85 2.82 1.53
N VAL A 7 0.82 2.14 2.04
CA VAL A 7 -0.58 2.46 1.75
C VAL A 7 -0.92 3.90 2.21
N ALA A 8 -0.50 4.30 3.40
CA ALA A 8 -0.74 5.65 3.91
C ALA A 8 -0.08 6.72 3.03
N LEU A 9 1.15 6.47 2.56
CA LEU A 9 1.83 7.34 1.61
C LEU A 9 1.08 7.43 0.27
N ALA A 10 0.63 6.31 -0.27
CA ALA A 10 -0.12 6.26 -1.52
C ALA A 10 -1.46 7.01 -1.41
N ARG A 11 -2.18 6.88 -0.29
CA ARG A 11 -3.43 7.63 -0.04
C ARG A 11 -3.21 9.14 -0.10
N ARG A 12 -2.12 9.63 0.50
CA ARG A 12 -1.77 11.06 0.46
C ARG A 12 -1.37 11.51 -0.94
N LYS A 13 -0.57 10.72 -1.66
CA LYS A 13 -0.07 11.07 -3.00
C LYS A 13 -1.15 11.03 -4.08
N LEU A 14 -2.08 10.07 -3.99
CA LEU A 14 -3.12 9.84 -5.01
C LEU A 14 -4.47 10.48 -4.64
N GLY A 15 -4.59 11.12 -3.47
CA GLY A 15 -5.83 11.73 -2.99
C GLY A 15 -6.99 10.76 -2.79
N THR A 16 -6.73 9.44 -2.79
CA THR A 16 -7.75 8.39 -2.75
C THR A 16 -7.66 7.63 -1.44
N LYS A 17 -8.77 7.57 -0.70
CA LYS A 17 -8.83 6.84 0.59
C LYS A 17 -8.90 5.32 0.42
N LYS A 18 -9.49 4.85 -0.68
CA LYS A 18 -9.72 3.43 -0.96
C LYS A 18 -8.48 2.81 -1.62
N ILE A 19 -7.50 2.45 -0.80
CA ILE A 19 -6.23 1.80 -1.19
C ILE A 19 -5.92 0.69 -0.19
N GLY A 20 -5.47 -0.45 -0.71
CA GLY A 20 -5.05 -1.65 0.02
C GLY A 20 -3.80 -2.29 -0.63
N HIS A 21 -3.35 -3.42 -0.10
CA HIS A 21 -2.20 -4.14 -0.62
C HIS A 21 -2.52 -5.64 -0.78
N CYS A 22 -1.90 -6.31 -1.75
CA CYS A 22 -2.13 -7.73 -2.03
C CYS A 22 -1.00 -8.59 -1.42
N GLY A 23 -0.98 -8.65 -0.09
CA GLY A 23 0.06 -9.32 0.69
C GLY A 23 0.97 -8.34 1.45
N THR A 24 1.44 -8.74 2.63
CA THR A 24 2.33 -7.93 3.48
C THR A 24 3.78 -8.24 3.16
N LEU A 25 4.58 -7.19 3.04
CA LEU A 25 6.03 -7.25 3.20
C LEU A 25 6.40 -6.97 4.66
N ASP A 26 7.29 -7.78 5.22
CA ASP A 26 7.89 -7.52 6.52
C ASP A 26 8.68 -6.22 6.51
N PRO A 27 8.75 -5.48 7.64
CA PRO A 27 9.35 -4.14 7.67
C PRO A 27 10.83 -4.06 7.29
N ILE A 28 11.55 -5.18 7.39
CA ILE A 28 12.98 -5.31 7.05
C ILE A 28 13.19 -5.93 5.66
N ALA A 29 12.12 -6.36 4.98
CA ALA A 29 12.19 -6.96 3.66
C ALA A 29 12.17 -5.89 2.56
N THR A 30 12.83 -6.18 1.45
CA THR A 30 12.73 -5.42 0.20
C THR A 30 12.07 -6.30 -0.85
N GLY A 31 11.27 -5.71 -1.73
CA GLY A 31 10.58 -6.47 -2.77
C GLY A 31 9.43 -5.68 -3.40
N LEU A 32 8.63 -6.38 -4.20
CA LEU A 32 7.44 -5.82 -4.81
C LEU A 32 6.26 -5.88 -3.84
N LEU A 33 5.64 -4.72 -3.56
CA LEU A 33 4.37 -4.63 -2.83
C LEU A 33 3.29 -4.18 -3.80
N LEU A 34 2.39 -5.08 -4.21
CA LEU A 34 1.26 -4.72 -5.05
C LEU A 34 0.25 -3.88 -4.26
N LEU A 35 -0.07 -2.69 -4.78
CA LEU A 35 -1.12 -1.83 -4.27
C LEU A 35 -2.34 -1.90 -5.19
N THR A 36 -3.51 -2.03 -4.59
CA THR A 36 -4.79 -1.90 -5.30
C THR A 36 -5.41 -0.54 -4.98
N VAL A 37 -6.16 0.04 -5.91
CA VAL A 37 -6.78 1.38 -5.77
C VAL A 37 -8.24 1.33 -6.21
N GLY A 38 -9.12 1.99 -5.46
CA GLY A 38 -10.53 2.13 -5.81
C GLY A 38 -11.31 0.82 -5.67
N ARG A 39 -11.97 0.36 -6.74
CA ARG A 39 -12.87 -0.81 -6.65
C ARG A 39 -12.16 -2.16 -6.46
N GLY A 40 -10.84 -2.23 -6.65
CA GLY A 40 -10.05 -3.44 -6.49
C GLY A 40 -9.44 -3.65 -5.09
N THR A 41 -9.87 -2.88 -4.09
CA THR A 41 -9.40 -2.99 -2.68
C THR A 41 -10.51 -3.43 -1.76
#